data_AF-A0A2D9MFX9-F1
#
_entry.id   AF-A0A2D9MFX9-F1
#
_cell.length_a   1.000
_cell.length_b   1.000
_cell.length_c   1.000
_cell.angle_alpha   90.00
_cell.angle_beta   90.00
_cell.angle_gamma   90.00
#
_symmetry.space_group_name_H-M   'P 1'
#
loop_
_entity.id
_entity.type
_entity.pdbx_description
1 polymer ?
#
loop_
_entity_poly.entity_id
_entity_poly.type
_entity_poly.pdbx_seq_one_letter_code
_entity_poly.pdbx_strand_id
1 'polypeptide(L)'
;QSMGGISSIMDKMPGMGALPAGASSMVEDSRFKQMEVIIDSMTAKERANPDLLNGSRKRRITLGSGTQIQDLNRLLKQHKQMQRVMKKMKGGKLANMMRGLGGIQGQSAPGMPPFPKGKFPRF
;
A
#
# COMPACT_ATOMS: atom_id res chain seq x y z
N GLN A 1 11.21 1.56 -16.43
CA GLN A 1 12.20 1.99 -15.42
C GLN A 1 11.49 2.08 -14.07
N SER A 2 11.60 1.04 -13.22
CA SER A 2 11.31 1.05 -11.77
C SER A 2 11.78 -0.25 -11.09
N MET A 3 12.77 -0.96 -11.66
CA MET A 3 13.31 -2.22 -11.11
C MET A 3 14.38 -2.01 -10.02
N GLY A 4 14.72 -0.75 -9.69
CA GLY A 4 15.75 -0.45 -8.69
C GLY A 4 15.26 -0.50 -7.23
N GLY A 5 13.94 -0.37 -6.99
CA GLY A 5 13.40 -0.31 -5.63
C GLY A 5 13.30 -1.66 -4.93
N ILE A 6 13.16 -2.75 -5.69
CA ILE A 6 12.92 -4.10 -5.14
C ILE A 6 14.25 -4.74 -4.68
N SER A 7 15.32 -4.59 -5.45
CA SER A 7 16.65 -5.10 -5.07
C SER A 7 17.14 -4.53 -3.74
N SER A 8 16.99 -3.21 -3.53
CA SER A 8 17.45 -2.53 -2.32
C SER A 8 16.63 -2.86 -1.06
N ILE A 9 15.40 -3.36 -1.21
CA ILE A 9 14.58 -3.87 -0.11
C ILE A 9 15.02 -5.31 0.24
N MET A 10 15.39 -6.08 -0.77
CA MET A 10 15.83 -7.47 -0.62
C MET A 10 17.15 -7.58 0.15
N ASP A 11 18.10 -6.66 -0.09
CA ASP A 11 19.39 -6.57 0.63
C ASP A 11 19.26 -6.24 2.13
N LYS A 12 18.09 -5.74 2.56
CA LYS A 12 17.86 -5.28 3.94
C LYS A 12 16.97 -6.21 4.76
N MET A 13 16.59 -7.37 4.22
CA MET A 13 15.69 -8.32 4.88
C MET A 13 16.48 -9.48 5.52
N PRO A 14 16.68 -9.51 6.85
CA PRO A 14 17.39 -10.60 7.50
C PRO A 14 16.58 -11.91 7.36
N GLY A 15 17.17 -12.94 6.75
CA GLY A 15 16.59 -14.28 6.63
C GLY A 15 16.21 -14.75 5.22
N MET A 16 16.50 -14.00 4.15
CA MET A 16 16.21 -14.41 2.75
C MET A 16 17.43 -14.92 1.95
N GLY A 17 18.50 -15.36 2.62
CA GLY A 17 19.78 -15.78 2.01
C GLY A 17 19.79 -17.10 1.24
N ALA A 18 18.65 -17.64 0.80
CA ALA A 18 18.59 -18.97 0.16
C ALA A 18 17.97 -18.99 -1.25
N LEU A 19 17.65 -17.84 -1.84
CA LEU A 19 17.17 -17.77 -3.23
C LEU A 19 18.12 -16.93 -4.08
N PRO A 20 18.58 -17.43 -5.25
CA PRO A 20 19.41 -16.65 -6.17
C PRO A 20 18.76 -15.29 -6.47
N ALA A 21 19.57 -14.23 -6.57
CA ALA A 21 19.13 -12.84 -6.77
C ALA A 21 18.26 -12.60 -8.04
N GLY A 22 18.14 -13.59 -8.94
CA GLY A 22 17.20 -13.59 -10.07
C GLY A 22 16.00 -14.53 -9.91
N ALA A 23 16.08 -15.53 -9.03
CA ALA A 23 15.00 -16.48 -8.81
C ALA A 23 13.85 -15.87 -8.02
N SER A 24 14.15 -15.00 -7.06
CA SER A 24 13.14 -14.19 -6.36
C SER A 24 12.36 -13.30 -7.33
N SER A 25 13.07 -12.56 -8.18
CA SER A 25 12.50 -11.62 -9.15
C SER A 25 11.58 -12.31 -10.17
N MET A 26 12.00 -13.46 -10.72
CA MET A 26 11.19 -14.22 -11.67
C MET A 26 9.96 -14.90 -11.01
N VAL A 27 10.13 -15.42 -9.80
CA VAL A 27 9.03 -16.01 -9.02
C VAL A 27 8.05 -14.94 -8.56
N GLU A 28 8.54 -13.74 -8.26
CA GLU A 28 7.72 -12.58 -7.95
C GLU A 28 6.92 -12.13 -9.18
N ASP A 29 7.56 -11.93 -10.33
CA ASP A 29 6.90 -11.48 -11.57
C ASP A 29 5.73 -12.39 -11.98
N SER A 30 5.92 -13.71 -11.91
CA SER A 30 4.86 -14.68 -12.26
C SER A 30 3.67 -14.62 -11.29
N ARG A 31 3.93 -14.45 -9.99
CA ARG A 31 2.88 -14.31 -8.97
C ARG A 31 2.16 -12.97 -9.06
N PHE A 32 2.88 -11.89 -9.37
CA PHE A 32 2.30 -10.58 -9.59
C PHE A 32 1.38 -10.56 -10.81
N LYS A 33 1.80 -11.16 -11.92
CA LYS A 33 0.94 -11.33 -13.12
C LYS A 33 -0.32 -12.14 -12.81
N GLN A 34 -0.20 -13.24 -12.05
CA GLN A 34 -1.37 -14.03 -11.67
C GLN A 34 -2.34 -13.22 -10.79
N MET A 35 -1.82 -12.42 -9.86
CA MET A 35 -2.62 -11.54 -9.03
C MET A 35 -3.32 -10.44 -9.85
N GLU A 36 -2.63 -9.83 -10.80
CA GLU A 36 -3.19 -8.84 -11.73
C GLU A 36 -4.37 -9.43 -12.50
N VAL A 37 -4.19 -10.59 -13.12
CA VAL A 37 -5.26 -11.28 -13.88
C VAL A 37 -6.47 -11.63 -12.99
N ILE A 38 -6.26 -12.02 -11.74
CA ILE A 38 -7.35 -12.27 -10.78
C ILE A 38 -8.11 -10.96 -10.49
N ILE A 39 -7.38 -9.85 -10.23
CA ILE A 39 -7.98 -8.55 -9.91
C ILE A 39 -8.75 -8.00 -11.12
N ASP A 40 -8.24 -8.17 -12.33
CA ASP A 40 -8.90 -7.73 -13.56
C ASP A 40 -10.18 -8.52 -13.87
N SER A 41 -10.28 -9.75 -13.36
CA SER A 41 -11.50 -10.57 -13.43
C SER A 41 -12.58 -10.15 -12.41
N MET A 42 -12.29 -9.16 -11.56
CA MET A 42 -13.23 -8.62 -10.57
C MET A 42 -13.96 -7.38 -11.10
N THR A 43 -15.21 -7.21 -10.69
CA THR A 43 -15.94 -5.96 -10.94
C THR A 43 -15.43 -4.83 -10.02
N ALA A 44 -15.65 -3.57 -10.42
CA ALA A 44 -15.26 -2.41 -9.60
C ALA A 44 -15.83 -2.45 -8.17
N LYS A 45 -17.07 -2.95 -8.00
CA LYS A 45 -17.71 -3.11 -6.68
C LYS A 45 -16.99 -4.14 -5.81
N GLU A 46 -16.54 -5.24 -6.40
CA GLU A 46 -15.81 -6.30 -5.70
C GLU A 46 -14.38 -5.89 -5.36
N ARG A 47 -13.73 -5.09 -6.21
CA ARG A 47 -12.39 -4.52 -5.93
C ARG A 47 -12.44 -3.53 -4.77
N ALA A 48 -13.47 -2.68 -4.73
CA ALA A 48 -13.67 -1.72 -3.64
C ALA A 48 -13.99 -2.41 -2.31
N ASN A 49 -14.75 -3.51 -2.36
CA ASN A 49 -15.11 -4.27 -1.17
C ASN A 49 -15.04 -5.78 -1.41
N PRO A 50 -13.89 -6.41 -1.08
CA PRO A 50 -13.70 -7.85 -1.25
C PRO A 50 -14.55 -8.73 -0.32
N ASP A 51 -15.17 -8.16 0.73
CA ASP A 51 -16.08 -8.91 1.61
C ASP A 51 -17.41 -9.26 0.90
N LEU A 52 -17.71 -8.62 -0.24
CA LEU A 52 -18.89 -8.92 -1.08
C LEU A 52 -18.74 -10.23 -1.89
N LEU A 53 -17.56 -10.87 -1.87
CA LEU A 53 -17.27 -12.07 -2.64
C LEU A 53 -17.90 -13.33 -2.03
N ASN A 54 -19.08 -13.69 -2.52
CA ASN A 54 -19.72 -14.97 -2.25
C ASN A 54 -19.18 -16.10 -3.15
N GLY A 55 -19.61 -17.34 -2.93
CA GLY A 55 -19.15 -18.51 -3.68
C GLY A 55 -19.37 -18.41 -5.20
N SER A 56 -20.50 -17.84 -5.63
CA SER A 56 -20.81 -17.64 -7.06
C SER A 56 -19.83 -16.65 -7.71
N ARG A 57 -19.57 -15.52 -7.06
CA ARG A 57 -18.60 -14.51 -7.52
C ARG A 57 -17.18 -15.07 -7.57
N LYS A 58 -16.77 -15.81 -6.54
CA LYS A 58 -15.47 -16.49 -6.51
C LYS A 58 -15.32 -17.45 -7.69
N ARG A 59 -16.34 -18.25 -7.98
CA ARG A 59 -16.34 -19.17 -9.13
C ARG A 59 -16.21 -18.42 -10.45
N ARG A 60 -16.95 -17.33 -10.64
CA ARG A 60 -16.85 -16.49 -11.85
C ARG A 60 -15.45 -15.92 -12.03
N ILE A 61 -14.86 -15.38 -10.96
CA ILE A 61 -13.50 -14.82 -10.99
C ILE A 61 -12.49 -15.91 -11.37
N THR A 62 -12.52 -17.06 -10.71
CA THR A 62 -11.56 -18.16 -10.99
C THR A 62 -11.69 -18.70 -12.41
N LEU A 63 -12.90 -18.75 -12.96
CA LEU A 63 -13.13 -19.16 -14.35
C LEU A 63 -12.64 -18.10 -15.35
N GLY A 64 -12.83 -16.80 -15.03
CA GLY A 64 -12.38 -15.70 -15.87
C GLY A 64 -10.85 -15.50 -15.85
N SER A 65 -10.21 -15.76 -14.72
CA SER A 65 -8.76 -15.61 -14.54
C SER A 65 -7.97 -16.88 -14.88
N GLY A 66 -8.64 -18.03 -15.05
CA GLY A 66 -7.98 -19.33 -15.21
C GLY A 66 -7.20 -19.80 -13.97
N THR A 67 -7.54 -19.29 -12.79
CA THR A 67 -6.84 -19.59 -11.53
C THR A 67 -7.68 -20.45 -10.60
N GLN A 68 -7.07 -21.00 -9.54
CA GLN A 68 -7.80 -21.81 -8.59
C GLN A 68 -8.46 -20.97 -7.49
N ILE A 69 -9.48 -21.53 -6.84
CA ILE A 69 -10.12 -20.92 -5.66
C ILE A 69 -9.10 -20.68 -4.52
N GLN A 70 -8.06 -21.52 -4.45
CA GLN A 70 -6.99 -21.39 -3.47
C GLN A 70 -6.18 -20.10 -3.67
N ASP A 71 -5.87 -19.76 -4.92
CA ASP A 71 -5.10 -18.56 -5.27
C ASP A 71 -5.88 -17.30 -4.92
N LEU A 72 -7.18 -17.28 -5.26
CA LEU A 72 -8.07 -16.20 -4.88
C LEU A 72 -8.15 -16.05 -3.35
N ASN A 73 -8.28 -17.15 -2.60
CA ASN A 73 -8.34 -17.09 -1.14
C ASN A 73 -7.01 -16.61 -0.52
N ARG A 74 -5.86 -16.94 -1.11
CA ARG A 74 -4.55 -16.42 -0.68
C ARG A 74 -4.48 -14.91 -0.86
N LEU A 75 -4.89 -14.41 -2.03
CA LEU A 75 -4.96 -12.98 -2.33
C LEU A 75 -5.86 -12.24 -1.35
N LEU A 76 -7.06 -12.78 -1.07
CA LEU A 76 -8.00 -12.17 -0.13
C LEU A 76 -7.45 -12.11 1.30
N LYS A 77 -6.71 -13.14 1.73
CA LYS A 77 -6.04 -13.14 3.05
C LYS A 77 -4.95 -12.06 3.11
N GLN A 78 -4.12 -11.97 2.08
CA GLN A 78 -3.05 -10.96 1.98
C GLN A 78 -3.65 -9.54 2.00
N HIS A 79 -4.71 -9.31 1.22
CA HIS A 79 -5.43 -8.04 1.21
C HIS A 79 -5.98 -7.68 2.60
N LYS A 80 -6.64 -8.63 3.29
CA LYS A 80 -7.18 -8.41 4.64
C LYS A 80 -6.09 -8.10 5.67
N GLN A 81 -4.92 -8.72 5.54
CA GLN A 81 -3.76 -8.40 6.38
C GLN A 81 -3.26 -6.98 6.13
N MET A 82 -3.11 -6.58 4.86
CA MET A 82 -2.72 -5.22 4.49
C MET A 82 -3.74 -4.19 4.96
N GLN A 83 -5.04 -4.47 4.82
CA GLN A 83 -6.10 -3.61 5.35
C GLN A 83 -6.02 -3.43 6.87
N ARG A 84 -5.70 -4.48 7.62
CA ARG A 84 -5.50 -4.38 9.08
C ARG A 84 -4.30 -3.50 9.42
N VAL A 85 -3.19 -3.65 8.71
CA VAL A 85 -1.99 -2.81 8.90
C VAL A 85 -2.30 -1.36 8.56
N MET A 86 -2.90 -1.10 7.40
CA MET A 86 -3.32 0.23 6.96
C MET A 86 -4.32 0.87 7.92
N LYS A 87 -5.26 0.09 8.49
CA LYS A 87 -6.20 0.58 9.51
C LYS A 87 -5.49 0.93 10.81
N LYS A 88 -4.52 0.14 11.26
CA LYS A 88 -3.69 0.46 12.44
C LYS A 88 -2.85 1.72 12.22
N MET A 89 -2.35 1.93 11.01
CA MET A 89 -1.54 3.09 10.63
C MET A 89 -2.39 4.37 10.45
N LYS A 90 -3.57 4.26 9.82
CA LYS A 90 -4.56 5.34 9.68
C LYS A 90 -5.29 5.66 10.98
N GLY A 91 -5.38 4.69 11.91
CA GLY A 91 -6.00 4.80 13.24
C GLY A 91 -5.34 5.78 14.20
N GLY A 92 -4.51 6.69 13.71
CA GLY A 92 -4.23 7.94 14.38
C GLY A 92 -3.29 7.86 15.56
N LYS A 93 -2.83 6.71 16.04
CA LYS A 93 -1.89 6.73 17.19
C LYS A 93 -0.57 7.40 16.81
N LEU A 94 -0.05 7.13 15.60
CA LEU A 94 1.15 7.81 15.08
C LEU A 94 0.84 9.21 14.54
N ALA A 95 -0.28 9.41 13.84
CA ALA A 95 -0.66 10.72 13.29
C ALA A 95 -1.10 11.73 14.37
N ASN A 96 -1.77 11.28 15.44
CA ASN A 96 -2.11 12.09 16.61
C ASN A 96 -0.89 12.31 17.51
N MET A 97 0.06 11.37 17.57
CA MET A 97 1.35 11.60 18.24
C MET A 97 2.22 12.60 17.47
N MET A 98 2.27 12.52 16.13
CA MET A 98 2.95 13.53 15.29
C MET A 98 2.24 14.89 15.33
N ARG A 99 0.90 14.91 15.37
CA ARG A 99 0.14 16.15 15.56
C ARG A 99 0.30 16.72 16.98
N GLY A 100 0.44 15.84 17.98
CA GLY A 100 0.74 16.21 19.36
C GLY A 100 2.16 16.76 19.54
N LEU A 101 3.15 16.24 18.80
CA LEU A 101 4.53 16.75 18.77
C LEU A 101 4.66 18.01 17.89
N GLY A 102 3.96 18.07 16.77
CA GLY A 102 3.91 19.26 15.90
C GLY A 102 3.11 20.43 16.49
N GLY A 103 2.27 20.17 17.50
CA GLY A 103 1.58 21.20 18.28
C GLY A 103 2.47 21.88 19.35
N ILE A 104 3.65 21.32 19.64
CA ILE A 104 4.60 21.90 20.61
C ILE A 104 5.58 22.86 19.91
N GLN A 105 5.74 22.77 18.58
CA GLN A 105 6.55 23.70 17.78
C GLN A 105 5.75 24.90 17.21
N GLY A 106 4.67 25.28 17.89
CA GLY A 106 3.85 26.45 17.53
C GLY A 106 3.56 27.41 18.69
N GLN A 107 4.05 27.13 19.90
CA GLN A 107 3.82 27.97 21.09
C GLN A 107 5.10 28.13 21.92
N SER A 108 6.17 28.61 21.28
CA SER A 108 7.36 29.11 21.99
C SER A 108 8.29 29.87 21.05
N ALA A 109 7.82 31.00 20.53
CA ALA A 109 8.71 32.08 20.09
C ALA A 109 8.08 33.43 20.47
N PRO A 110 8.26 33.92 21.71
CA PRO A 110 7.91 35.30 22.03
C PRO A 110 8.97 36.20 21.38
N GLY A 111 8.57 37.11 20.50
CA GLY A 111 9.43 38.26 20.16
C GLY A 111 9.67 38.61 18.69
N MET A 112 8.91 38.10 17.72
CA MET A 112 9.03 38.62 16.34
C MET A 112 8.06 39.80 16.12
N PRO A 113 8.52 41.05 15.95
CA PRO A 113 7.63 42.17 15.62
C PRO A 113 7.04 41.99 14.21
N PRO A 114 5.82 42.48 13.95
CA PRO A 114 5.17 42.32 12.64
C PRO A 114 5.89 43.16 11.59
N PHE A 115 6.30 42.52 10.49
CA PHE A 115 6.83 43.21 9.32
C PHE A 115 5.75 44.10 8.68
N PRO A 116 6.08 45.35 8.29
CA PRO A 116 5.12 46.27 7.67
C PRO A 116 4.75 45.78 6.25
N LYS A 117 3.45 45.75 5.96
CA LYS A 117 2.90 45.43 4.64
C LYS A 117 3.23 46.54 3.63
N GLY A 118 4.40 46.43 2.99
CA GLY A 118 4.77 47.23 1.83
C GLY A 118 4.02 46.78 0.59
N LYS A 119 3.29 47.71 -0.05
CA LYS A 119 2.71 47.55 -1.39
C LYS A 119 3.83 47.29 -2.40
N PHE A 120 3.78 46.16 -3.10
CA PHE A 120 4.61 45.94 -4.29
C PHE A 120 3.92 46.60 -5.50
N PRO A 121 4.62 47.45 -6.28
CA PRO A 121 4.12 47.93 -7.56
C PRO A 121 4.21 46.81 -8.61
N ARG A 122 3.18 46.71 -9.44
CA ARG A 122 3.17 45.82 -10.62
C ARG A 122 3.92 46.50 -11.76
N PHE A 123 4.91 45.81 -12.31
CA PHE A 123 5.35 45.94 -13.69
C PHE A 123 5.20 44.57 -14.34
#